data_AF-A0A438K959-F1
#
_entry.id   AF-A0A438K959-F1
#
_cell.length_a   1.000
_cell.length_b   1.000
_cell.length_c   1.000
_cell.angle_alpha   90.00
_cell.angle_beta   90.00
_cell.angle_gamma   90.00
#
_symmetry.space_group_name_H-M   'P 1'
#
loop_
_entity.id
_entity.type
_entity.pdbx_description
1 polymer ?
#
loop_
_entity_poly.entity_id
_entity_poly.type
_entity_poly.pdbx_seq_one_letter_code
_entity_poly.pdbx_strand_id
1 'polypeptide(L)'
;MSIPSKLLPLPYCPPNPNTNPKFRFLNPKRPLYCQPKTLQIQCAKRTGKQRYPSEKKKLKLKHKALTHVNDKFQGIWRLSKLGVPLHLDPGKDFLDVSEGLLQEIAKVLKFPVASMLPPEAFLVVRKSFDARKVLKEPKFVYTVEMDVHKLLTLEPRTWDFISRLEPKVGLIEHIEHMRGSSGDLVSITRDYKINKSAESIKGESIYKEGSDDFPGSRRPKVAVVGSGPSGLFACLVLAELGVDVTIIERGQAVEQRGRDIGALMVRRILQLESNFCFGEVRC
;
A
#
# COMPACT_ATOMS: atom_id res chain seq x y z
N MET A 1 -61.02 0.19 52.84
CA MET A 1 -61.19 -1.20 52.37
C MET A 1 -59.78 -1.72 52.05
N SER A 2 -59.02 -2.30 53.00
CA SER A 2 -58.94 -3.75 53.31
C SER A 2 -58.88 -4.61 52.03
N ILE A 3 -57.82 -5.38 51.74
CA ILE A 3 -57.41 -6.66 52.39
C ILE A 3 -55.95 -7.01 51.98
N PRO A 4 -55.13 -7.63 52.86
CA PRO A 4 -53.78 -8.13 52.56
C PRO A 4 -53.79 -9.62 52.17
N SER A 5 -52.81 -10.08 51.37
CA SER A 5 -52.61 -11.52 51.08
C SER A 5 -51.29 -12.04 51.66
N LYS A 6 -51.43 -13.12 52.42
CA LYS A 6 -50.44 -13.82 53.24
C LYS A 6 -49.64 -14.82 52.40
N LEU A 7 -48.34 -14.91 52.67
CA LEU A 7 -47.49 -16.07 52.34
C LEU A 7 -47.73 -17.19 53.37
N LEU A 8 -47.85 -18.44 52.90
CA LEU A 8 -47.86 -19.66 53.72
C LEU A 8 -46.68 -20.57 53.30
N PRO A 9 -46.00 -21.23 54.26
CA PRO A 9 -44.90 -22.17 54.00
C PRO A 9 -45.37 -23.64 53.99
N LEU A 10 -44.60 -24.54 53.36
CA LEU A 10 -44.76 -26.00 53.47
C LEU A 10 -43.43 -26.70 53.82
N PRO A 11 -43.46 -27.90 54.45
CA PRO A 11 -42.44 -28.36 55.39
C PRO A 11 -41.61 -29.61 54.97
N TYR A 12 -40.52 -29.79 55.74
CA TYR A 12 -39.51 -30.86 55.97
C TYR A 12 -39.68 -32.34 55.49
N CYS A 13 -38.56 -32.88 54.95
CA CYS A 13 -37.81 -34.18 55.10
C CYS A 13 -38.45 -35.48 55.67
N PRO A 14 -37.86 -36.71 55.54
CA PRO A 14 -36.66 -37.24 54.81
C PRO A 14 -36.92 -38.62 54.08
N PRO A 15 -35.90 -39.32 53.54
CA PRO A 15 -35.96 -40.79 53.50
C PRO A 15 -34.73 -41.55 54.04
N ASN A 16 -35.04 -42.81 54.39
CA ASN A 16 -34.40 -43.85 55.20
C ASN A 16 -33.06 -44.44 54.66
N PRO A 17 -32.25 -45.15 55.49
CA PRO A 17 -30.93 -45.66 55.15
C PRO A 17 -30.93 -47.13 54.69
N ASN A 18 -29.79 -47.53 54.11
CA ASN A 18 -29.26 -48.90 53.94
C ASN A 18 -29.85 -49.80 52.84
N THR A 19 -29.06 -49.94 51.77
CA THR A 19 -28.64 -51.27 51.25
C THR A 19 -27.40 -51.11 50.37
N ASN A 20 -26.26 -51.62 50.84
CA ASN A 20 -25.06 -51.85 50.03
C ASN A 20 -25.14 -53.26 49.44
N PRO A 21 -24.56 -53.48 48.25
CA PRO A 21 -23.43 -54.41 48.25
C PRO A 21 -22.19 -53.84 47.55
N LYS A 22 -21.06 -54.30 48.08
CA LYS A 22 -19.69 -53.90 47.84
C LYS A 22 -19.23 -54.26 46.42
N PHE A 23 -18.62 -53.32 45.72
CA PHE A 23 -17.46 -53.61 44.87
C PHE A 23 -16.32 -52.64 45.24
N ARG A 24 -15.23 -53.21 45.74
CA ARG A 24 -13.97 -52.52 46.00
C ARG A 24 -13.32 -52.20 44.67
N PHE A 25 -13.33 -50.93 44.28
CA PHE A 25 -12.33 -50.40 43.37
C PHE A 25 -11.38 -49.51 44.18
N LEU A 26 -10.09 -49.84 44.07
CA LEU A 26 -8.98 -49.10 44.66
C LEU A 26 -9.08 -47.62 44.27
N ASN A 27 -9.07 -46.72 45.26
CA ASN A 27 -8.98 -45.28 45.03
C ASN A 27 -7.76 -44.95 44.15
N PRO A 28 -7.92 -44.43 42.92
CA PRO A 28 -6.84 -43.68 42.32
C PRO A 28 -6.72 -42.37 43.12
N LYS A 29 -5.50 -42.06 43.57
CA LYS A 29 -5.18 -40.81 44.26
C LYS A 29 -5.80 -39.64 43.48
N ARG A 30 -6.61 -38.82 44.15
CA ARG A 30 -7.15 -37.56 43.60
C ARG A 30 -5.97 -36.78 42.97
N PRO A 31 -6.04 -36.37 41.69
CA PRO A 31 -5.03 -35.48 41.18
C PRO A 31 -5.14 -34.18 41.98
N LEU A 32 -4.02 -33.77 42.57
CA LEU A 32 -3.87 -32.44 43.15
C LEU A 32 -4.32 -31.44 42.10
N TYR A 33 -5.29 -30.60 42.44
CA TYR A 33 -5.66 -29.42 41.66
C TYR A 33 -4.37 -28.64 41.37
N CYS A 34 -3.85 -28.76 40.15
CA CYS A 34 -2.84 -27.86 39.66
C CYS A 34 -3.52 -26.50 39.55
N GLN A 35 -3.17 -25.57 40.43
CA GLN A 35 -3.49 -24.16 40.23
C GLN A 35 -3.09 -23.79 38.80
N PRO A 36 -3.91 -23.03 38.06
CA PRO A 36 -3.51 -22.54 36.76
C PRO A 36 -2.33 -21.62 37.01
N LYS A 37 -1.11 -22.15 36.80
CA LYS A 37 0.07 -21.31 36.59
C LYS A 37 -0.28 -20.52 35.34
N THR A 38 -0.73 -19.29 35.52
CA THR A 38 -0.64 -18.27 34.49
C THR A 38 0.83 -18.28 34.09
N LEU A 39 1.13 -18.96 32.99
CA LEU A 39 2.35 -18.70 32.26
C LEU A 39 2.25 -17.22 31.93
N GLN A 40 2.88 -16.38 32.74
CA GLN A 40 3.31 -15.09 32.26
C GLN A 40 4.19 -15.43 31.06
N ILE A 41 3.58 -15.37 29.89
CA ILE A 41 4.31 -15.14 28.66
C ILE A 41 4.96 -13.80 28.94
N GLN A 42 6.19 -13.84 29.44
CA GLN A 42 7.09 -12.72 29.33
C GLN A 42 7.28 -12.59 27.82
N CYS A 43 6.38 -11.85 27.18
CA CYS A 43 6.64 -11.28 25.88
C CYS A 43 7.96 -10.54 26.07
N ALA A 44 9.05 -11.16 25.60
CA ALA A 44 10.34 -10.50 25.52
C ALA A 44 10.03 -9.13 24.93
N LYS A 45 10.29 -8.07 25.70
CA LYS A 45 10.10 -6.69 25.25
C LYS A 45 10.70 -6.66 23.86
N ARG A 46 9.87 -6.52 22.82
CA ARG A 46 10.32 -6.41 21.44
C ARG A 46 11.25 -5.20 21.43
N THR A 47 12.54 -5.44 21.56
CA THR A 47 13.56 -4.48 21.23
C THR A 47 13.51 -4.41 19.72
N GLY A 48 12.58 -3.60 19.20
CA GLY A 48 12.31 -3.40 17.78
C GLY A 48 13.44 -2.70 17.03
N LYS A 49 14.70 -3.06 17.31
CA LYS A 49 15.90 -2.36 16.84
C LYS A 49 17.10 -3.27 16.55
N GLN A 50 16.95 -4.59 16.51
CA GLN A 50 18.04 -5.48 16.11
C GLN A 50 17.56 -6.42 15.00
N ARG A 51 17.77 -6.02 13.73
CA ARG A 51 17.73 -6.95 12.59
C ARG A 51 18.70 -8.10 12.85
N TYR A 52 18.37 -9.30 12.40
CA TYR A 52 19.26 -10.45 12.57
C TYR A 52 20.62 -10.18 11.91
N PRO A 53 21.74 -10.70 12.45
CA PRO A 53 23.07 -10.50 11.86
C PRO A 53 23.17 -10.85 10.37
N SER A 54 22.44 -11.89 9.94
CA SER A 54 22.30 -12.29 8.53
C SER A 54 21.61 -11.23 7.67
N GLU A 55 20.53 -10.62 8.18
CA GLU A 55 19.82 -9.53 7.50
C GLU A 55 20.68 -8.27 7.41
N LYS A 56 21.42 -7.94 8.47
CA LYS A 56 22.39 -6.83 8.46
C LYS A 56 23.47 -7.05 7.41
N LYS A 57 24.00 -8.27 7.27
CA LYS A 57 24.99 -8.63 6.24
C LYS A 57 24.38 -8.53 4.83
N LYS A 58 23.16 -9.04 4.62
CA LYS A 58 22.44 -8.94 3.33
C LYS A 58 22.18 -7.49 2.93
N LEU A 59 21.84 -6.63 3.88
CA LEU A 59 21.66 -5.19 3.64
C LEU A 59 22.98 -4.50 3.30
N LYS A 60 24.07 -4.80 4.02
CA LYS A 60 25.40 -4.26 3.69
C LYS A 60 25.82 -4.64 2.26
N LEU A 61 25.55 -5.87 1.84
CA LEU A 61 25.81 -6.31 0.47
C LEU A 61 24.95 -5.56 -0.55
N LYS A 62 23.64 -5.41 -0.29
CA LYS A 62 22.76 -4.59 -1.14
C LYS A 62 23.21 -3.13 -1.22
N HIS A 63 23.64 -2.54 -0.11
CA HIS A 63 24.16 -1.19 -0.07
C HIS A 63 25.44 -1.06 -0.92
N LYS A 64 26.35 -2.06 -0.86
CA LYS A 64 27.57 -2.09 -1.67
C LYS A 64 27.30 -2.28 -3.17
N ALA A 65 26.23 -2.99 -3.52
CA ALA A 65 25.81 -3.14 -4.91
C ALA A 65 25.19 -1.83 -5.46
N LEU A 66 24.37 -1.15 -4.64
CA LEU A 66 23.69 0.09 -5.02
C LEU A 66 24.63 1.30 -5.15
N THR A 67 25.86 1.20 -4.62
CA THR A 67 26.85 2.28 -4.72
C THR A 67 27.54 2.39 -6.07
N HIS A 68 27.46 1.36 -6.93
CA HIS A 68 28.07 1.41 -8.26
C HIS A 68 27.00 1.79 -9.30
N VAL A 69 27.13 2.98 -9.87
CA VAL A 69 26.26 3.48 -10.96
C VAL A 69 27.10 3.54 -12.23
N ASN A 70 26.67 2.85 -13.28
CA ASN A 70 27.37 2.81 -14.55
C ASN A 70 27.13 4.11 -15.34
N ASP A 71 25.86 4.48 -15.54
CA ASP A 71 25.48 5.67 -16.31
C ASP A 71 24.75 6.72 -15.44
N LYS A 72 25.51 7.65 -14.85
CA LYS A 72 24.95 8.73 -14.01
C LYS A 72 24.06 9.72 -14.76
N PHE A 73 24.27 9.84 -16.07
CA PHE A 73 23.62 10.81 -16.94
C PHE A 73 22.33 10.29 -17.59
N GLN A 74 22.01 9.02 -17.38
CA GLN A 74 20.76 8.42 -17.84
C GLN A 74 19.92 8.02 -16.63
N GLY A 75 18.60 8.09 -16.76
CA GLY A 75 17.67 7.70 -15.71
C GLY A 75 17.25 8.83 -14.77
N ILE A 76 16.73 8.44 -13.61
CA ILE A 76 16.12 9.32 -12.61
C ILE A 76 16.94 9.24 -11.32
N TRP A 77 17.21 10.39 -10.70
CA TRP A 77 17.76 10.44 -9.35
C TRP A 77 16.66 10.73 -8.35
N ARG A 78 16.49 9.86 -7.35
CA ARG A 78 15.55 10.07 -6.25
C ARG A 78 16.26 10.69 -5.05
N LEU A 79 15.86 11.90 -4.71
CA LEU A 79 16.33 12.67 -3.56
C LEU A 79 15.32 12.51 -2.42
N SER A 80 15.76 11.96 -1.29
CA SER A 80 14.93 11.65 -0.14
C SER A 80 15.35 12.47 1.09
N LYS A 81 14.38 12.68 1.99
CA LYS A 81 14.59 13.39 3.28
C LYS A 81 14.91 14.88 3.13
N LEU A 82 14.49 15.50 2.04
CA LEU A 82 14.58 16.95 1.86
C LEU A 82 13.63 17.64 2.84
N GLY A 83 14.15 18.48 3.73
CA GLY A 83 13.40 19.01 4.87
C GLY A 83 13.11 20.49 4.72
N VAL A 84 11.92 20.85 4.23
CA VAL A 84 11.52 22.24 4.01
C VAL A 84 10.80 22.78 5.26
N PRO A 85 11.28 23.88 5.87
CA PRO A 85 10.60 24.52 6.99
C PRO A 85 9.17 24.94 6.65
N LEU A 86 8.25 24.89 7.63
CA LEU A 86 6.84 25.22 7.41
C LEU A 86 6.62 26.63 6.84
N HIS A 87 7.46 27.61 7.20
CA HIS A 87 7.34 28.99 6.75
C HIS A 87 7.76 29.22 5.29
N LEU A 88 8.52 28.30 4.70
CA LEU A 88 8.94 28.35 3.29
C LEU A 88 8.06 27.47 2.39
N ASP A 89 7.12 26.72 2.98
CA ASP A 89 6.30 25.76 2.27
C ASP A 89 4.90 26.32 2.00
N PRO A 90 4.36 26.16 0.79
CA PRO A 90 3.01 26.63 0.43
C PRO A 90 1.88 25.85 1.12
N GLY A 91 2.17 24.77 1.85
CA GLY A 91 1.20 24.03 2.64
C GLY A 91 0.80 22.68 2.03
N LYS A 92 -0.05 21.94 2.74
CA LYS A 92 -0.32 20.51 2.48
C LYS A 92 -0.80 20.21 1.06
N ASP A 93 -1.70 21.05 0.53
CA ASP A 93 -2.43 20.75 -0.70
C ASP A 93 -1.65 21.12 -1.97
N PHE A 94 -0.50 21.79 -1.81
CA PHE A 94 0.42 22.07 -2.90
C PHE A 94 1.30 20.86 -3.20
N LEU A 95 1.17 20.35 -4.44
CA LEU A 95 1.87 19.15 -4.93
C LEU A 95 3.05 19.48 -5.86
N ASP A 96 3.13 20.71 -6.37
CA ASP A 96 4.21 21.14 -7.26
C ASP A 96 5.51 21.42 -6.49
N VAL A 97 6.54 21.82 -7.24
CA VAL A 97 7.86 22.13 -6.69
C VAL A 97 7.87 23.57 -6.18
N SER A 98 7.99 23.75 -4.86
CA SER A 98 8.06 25.07 -4.23
C SER A 98 9.49 25.65 -4.25
N GLU A 99 9.62 26.97 -4.12
CA GLU A 99 10.93 27.63 -4.04
C GLU A 99 11.75 27.12 -2.84
N GLY A 100 11.11 26.92 -1.68
CA GLY A 100 11.76 26.34 -0.51
C GLY A 100 12.27 24.91 -0.76
N LEU A 101 11.57 24.13 -1.60
CA LEU A 101 12.02 22.81 -2.01
C LEU A 101 13.20 22.88 -3.00
N LEU A 102 13.16 23.81 -3.97
CA LEU A 102 14.29 24.05 -4.89
C LEU A 102 15.57 24.41 -4.14
N GLN A 103 15.46 25.21 -3.07
CA GLN A 103 16.60 25.54 -2.21
C GLN A 103 17.20 24.30 -1.53
N GLU A 104 16.37 23.39 -1.02
CA GLU A 104 16.85 22.14 -0.43
C GLU A 104 17.46 21.20 -1.49
N ILE A 105 16.91 21.15 -2.70
CA ILE A 105 17.46 20.39 -3.82
C ILE A 105 18.83 20.95 -4.22
N ALA A 106 18.95 22.27 -4.38
CA ALA A 106 20.20 22.94 -4.69
C ALA A 106 21.28 22.64 -3.66
N LYS A 107 20.94 22.63 -2.36
CA LYS A 107 21.87 22.22 -1.28
C LYS A 107 22.35 20.78 -1.43
N VAL A 108 21.47 19.85 -1.80
CA VAL A 108 21.84 18.43 -1.99
C VAL A 108 22.72 18.22 -3.23
N LEU A 109 22.40 18.89 -4.34
CA LEU A 109 23.20 18.87 -5.57
C LEU A 109 24.49 19.70 -5.46
N LYS A 110 24.62 20.52 -4.41
CA LYS A 110 25.66 21.54 -4.23
C LYS A 110 25.65 22.58 -5.36
N PHE A 111 24.48 22.86 -5.90
CA PHE A 111 24.28 23.87 -6.93
C PHE A 111 24.19 25.28 -6.30
N PRO A 112 24.83 26.32 -6.86
CA PRO A 112 24.99 27.60 -6.18
C PRO A 112 23.70 28.43 -6.09
N VAL A 113 22.83 28.37 -7.10
CA VAL A 113 21.65 29.25 -7.19
C VAL A 113 20.39 28.43 -7.41
N ALA A 114 19.52 28.34 -6.39
CA ALA A 114 18.33 27.50 -6.46
C ALA A 114 17.33 27.92 -7.54
N SER A 115 17.16 29.23 -7.76
CA SER A 115 16.21 29.79 -8.71
C SER A 115 16.54 29.51 -10.17
N MET A 116 17.77 29.11 -10.47
CA MET A 116 18.18 28.70 -11.82
C MET A 116 17.83 27.24 -12.11
N LEU A 117 17.40 26.46 -11.12
CA LEU A 117 17.01 25.07 -11.35
C LEU A 117 15.59 25.02 -11.94
N PRO A 118 15.38 24.33 -13.07
CA PRO A 118 14.07 24.24 -13.70
C PRO A 118 13.16 23.34 -12.85
N PRO A 119 12.03 23.84 -12.32
CA PRO A 119 11.11 23.03 -11.52
C PRO A 119 10.50 21.86 -12.31
N GLU A 120 10.37 22.02 -13.63
CA GLU A 120 9.83 21.00 -14.55
C GLU A 120 10.65 19.70 -14.62
N ALA A 121 11.93 19.76 -14.24
CA ALA A 121 12.80 18.59 -14.20
C ALA A 121 12.61 17.75 -12.92
N PHE A 122 11.82 18.24 -11.95
CA PHE A 122 11.63 17.62 -10.65
C PHE A 122 10.17 17.20 -10.43
N LEU A 123 9.98 15.99 -9.93
CA LEU A 123 8.68 15.43 -9.61
C LEU A 123 8.58 15.12 -8.11
N VAL A 124 7.58 15.67 -7.44
CA VAL A 124 7.33 15.35 -6.03
C VAL A 124 6.62 13.99 -5.93
N VAL A 125 7.34 12.97 -5.47
CA VAL A 125 6.80 11.61 -5.28
C VAL A 125 6.06 11.48 -3.96
N ARG A 126 6.59 12.13 -2.91
CA ARG A 126 6.03 12.03 -1.57
C ARG A 126 6.29 13.32 -0.79
N LYS A 127 5.23 13.83 -0.17
CA LYS A 127 5.28 14.86 0.86
C LYS A 127 4.80 14.27 2.18
N SER A 128 5.53 14.51 3.26
CA SER A 128 5.18 13.99 4.58
C SER A 128 5.53 14.99 5.68
N PHE A 129 4.91 14.87 6.85
CA PHE A 129 5.14 15.77 7.98
C PHE A 129 5.32 14.96 9.27
N ASP A 130 6.36 15.23 10.07
CA ASP A 130 6.61 14.52 11.32
C ASP A 130 5.92 15.22 12.49
N ALA A 131 4.68 14.83 12.78
CA ALA A 131 3.84 15.45 13.81
C ALA A 131 4.28 15.18 15.27
N ARG A 132 5.38 14.46 15.50
CA ARG A 132 5.81 14.06 16.86
C ARG A 132 6.82 15.00 17.50
N LYS A 133 7.53 15.80 16.70
CA LYS A 133 8.66 16.60 17.18
C LYS A 133 8.18 17.99 17.62
N VAL A 134 7.62 18.07 18.82
CA VAL A 134 7.09 19.32 19.39
C VAL A 134 8.19 20.36 19.65
N LEU A 135 9.42 19.93 19.97
CA LEU A 135 10.54 20.82 20.29
C LEU A 135 11.40 21.23 19.09
N LYS A 136 11.15 20.69 17.89
CA LYS A 136 11.92 21.02 16.68
C LYS A 136 11.04 21.82 15.73
N GLU A 137 11.63 22.74 14.99
CA GLU A 137 10.92 23.49 13.95
C GLU A 137 10.13 22.53 13.04
N PRO A 138 8.82 22.77 12.87
CA PRO A 138 7.97 21.94 12.02
C PRO A 138 8.45 22.05 10.58
N LYS A 139 8.58 20.89 9.92
CA LYS A 139 9.05 20.83 8.54
C LYS A 139 8.38 19.72 7.75
N PHE A 140 8.15 19.98 6.48
CA PHE A 140 7.76 18.96 5.53
C PHE A 140 9.00 18.20 5.07
N VAL A 141 8.85 16.89 4.89
CA VAL A 141 9.87 15.99 4.40
C VAL A 141 9.42 15.47 3.04
N TYR A 142 10.20 15.82 2.04
CA TYR A 142 9.96 15.50 0.64
C TYR A 142 10.81 14.33 0.15
N THR A 143 10.25 13.61 -0.81
CA THR A 143 10.96 12.72 -1.73
C THR A 143 10.66 13.19 -3.14
N VAL A 144 11.71 13.52 -3.87
CA VAL A 144 11.65 14.12 -5.21
C VAL A 144 12.42 13.24 -6.17
N GLU A 145 11.89 13.08 -7.37
CA GLU A 145 12.57 12.48 -8.50
C GLU A 145 13.06 13.56 -9.45
N MET A 146 14.30 13.42 -9.90
CA MET A 146 14.97 14.33 -10.81
C MET A 146 15.22 13.59 -12.13
N ASP A 147 14.61 14.06 -13.20
CA ASP A 147 14.86 13.58 -14.56
C ASP A 147 16.13 14.25 -15.10
N VAL A 148 17.19 13.47 -15.27
CA VAL A 148 18.50 13.98 -15.70
C VAL A 148 18.46 14.51 -17.11
N HIS A 149 17.70 13.87 -18.00
CA HIS A 149 17.66 14.26 -19.40
C HIS A 149 16.96 15.61 -19.57
N LYS A 150 15.81 15.79 -18.90
CA LYS A 150 15.11 17.09 -18.87
C LYS A 150 15.96 18.17 -18.22
N LEU A 151 16.61 17.87 -17.09
CA LEU A 151 17.44 18.82 -16.38
C LEU A 151 18.61 19.32 -17.25
N LEU A 152 19.32 18.42 -17.92
CA LEU A 152 20.44 18.78 -18.79
C LEU A 152 20.01 19.54 -20.05
N THR A 153 18.81 19.24 -20.57
CA THR A 153 18.24 19.93 -21.73
C THR A 153 17.90 21.37 -21.41
N LEU A 154 17.30 21.63 -20.25
CA LEU A 154 16.92 22.97 -19.81
C LEU A 154 18.11 23.76 -19.24
N GLU A 155 18.95 23.13 -18.42
CA GLU A 155 20.10 23.75 -17.77
C GLU A 155 21.37 22.89 -17.90
N PRO A 156 22.12 23.03 -19.01
CA PRO A 156 23.33 22.24 -19.27
C PRO A 156 24.44 22.41 -18.23
N ARG A 157 24.44 23.54 -17.49
CA ARG A 157 25.43 23.83 -16.44
C ARG A 157 25.37 22.84 -15.27
N THR A 158 24.26 22.14 -15.11
CA THR A 158 24.07 21.13 -14.06
C THR A 158 24.94 19.88 -14.27
N TRP A 159 25.50 19.68 -15.47
CA TRP A 159 26.30 18.51 -15.84
C TRP A 159 27.44 18.19 -14.85
N ASP A 160 28.18 19.22 -14.46
CA ASP A 160 29.34 19.11 -13.56
C ASP A 160 28.92 18.66 -12.14
N PHE A 161 27.74 19.08 -11.68
CA PHE A 161 27.19 18.70 -10.39
C PHE A 161 26.68 17.26 -10.39
N ILE A 162 26.06 16.82 -11.49
CA ILE A 162 25.57 15.45 -11.67
C ILE A 162 26.75 14.47 -11.75
N SER A 163 27.83 14.84 -12.44
CA SER A 163 29.06 14.04 -12.50
C SER A 163 29.63 13.72 -11.11
N ARG A 164 29.62 14.73 -10.22
CA ARG A 164 30.04 14.61 -8.82
C ARG A 164 29.01 13.97 -7.89
N LEU A 165 27.79 13.73 -8.37
CA LEU A 165 26.74 13.13 -7.55
C LEU A 165 27.06 11.66 -7.31
N GLU A 166 26.88 11.21 -6.07
CA GLU A 166 27.15 9.84 -5.64
C GLU A 166 25.93 9.26 -4.92
N PRO A 167 25.58 8.00 -5.19
CA PRO A 167 24.47 7.33 -4.53
C PRO A 167 24.76 7.17 -3.04
N LYS A 168 23.79 7.56 -2.21
CA LYS A 168 23.80 7.42 -0.75
C LYS A 168 22.48 6.82 -0.29
N VAL A 169 22.53 5.60 0.21
CA VAL A 169 21.34 4.82 0.57
C VAL A 169 20.37 5.61 1.45
N GLY A 170 19.10 5.71 1.01
CA GLY A 170 18.04 6.41 1.72
C GLY A 170 18.19 7.94 1.79
N LEU A 171 19.06 8.53 0.97
CA LEU A 171 19.19 9.98 0.74
C LEU A 171 19.20 10.29 -0.76
N ILE A 172 20.08 9.64 -1.51
CA ILE A 172 20.27 9.85 -2.95
C ILE A 172 20.34 8.48 -3.60
N GLU A 173 19.34 8.13 -4.40
CA GLU A 173 19.26 6.84 -5.08
C GLU A 173 19.19 7.09 -6.57
N HIS A 174 19.99 6.35 -7.34
CA HIS A 174 19.93 6.40 -8.80
C HIS A 174 19.07 5.26 -9.31
N ILE A 175 18.13 5.58 -10.19
CA ILE A 175 17.20 4.65 -10.82
C ILE A 175 17.52 4.70 -12.32
N GLU A 176 18.32 3.76 -12.78
CA GLU A 176 18.68 3.64 -14.20
C GLU A 176 17.45 3.23 -15.01
N HIS A 177 17.18 3.95 -16.10
CA HIS A 177 16.13 3.62 -17.06
C HIS A 177 16.56 2.46 -17.98
N MET A 178 16.95 1.31 -17.43
CA MET A 178 17.01 0.07 -18.20
C MET A 178 15.72 -0.73 -17.97
N ARG A 179 14.86 -0.69 -18.99
CA ARG A 179 13.86 -1.71 -19.35
C ARG A 179 12.95 -2.19 -18.19
N GLY A 180 11.80 -1.53 -18.05
CA GLY A 180 10.62 -2.15 -17.42
C GLY A 180 10.56 -2.23 -15.90
N SER A 181 11.18 -1.31 -15.16
CA SER A 181 11.14 -1.36 -13.69
C SER A 181 10.93 0.00 -13.01
N SER A 182 9.91 0.76 -13.44
CA SER A 182 8.95 1.13 -12.39
C SER A 182 8.19 -0.16 -12.12
N GLY A 183 8.16 -0.67 -10.88
CA GLY A 183 7.28 -1.79 -10.53
C GLY A 183 5.79 -1.45 -10.65
N ASP A 184 5.46 -0.45 -11.45
CA ASP A 184 4.12 -0.06 -11.78
C ASP A 184 3.55 -1.12 -12.72
N LEU A 185 2.42 -1.69 -12.32
CA LEU A 185 1.77 -2.79 -13.03
C LEU A 185 1.46 -2.39 -14.48
N VAL A 186 1.21 -1.11 -14.73
CA VAL A 186 0.92 -0.58 -16.06
C VAL A 186 2.13 -0.70 -17.00
N SER A 187 3.33 -0.39 -16.54
CA SER A 187 4.57 -0.55 -17.34
C SER A 187 4.81 -2.01 -17.68
N ILE A 188 4.63 -2.91 -16.71
CA ILE A 188 4.76 -4.36 -16.89
C ILE A 188 3.77 -4.88 -17.95
N THR A 189 2.52 -4.43 -17.89
CA THR A 189 1.48 -4.78 -18.88
C THR A 189 1.82 -4.29 -20.29
N ARG A 190 2.34 -3.06 -20.42
CA ARG A 190 2.77 -2.51 -21.71
C ARG A 190 3.96 -3.27 -22.28
N ASP A 191 4.95 -3.59 -21.47
CA ASP A 191 6.11 -4.37 -21.89
C ASP A 191 5.69 -5.76 -22.37
N TYR A 192 4.74 -6.41 -21.68
CA TYR A 192 4.16 -7.67 -22.14
C TYR A 192 3.49 -7.53 -23.51
N LYS A 193 2.73 -6.46 -23.75
CA LYS A 193 2.09 -6.18 -25.04
C LYS A 193 3.10 -5.94 -26.16
N ILE A 194 4.17 -5.17 -25.89
CA ILE A 194 5.27 -4.90 -26.84
C ILE A 194 6.04 -6.19 -27.16
N ASN A 195 6.34 -7.01 -26.15
CA ASN A 195 7.05 -8.27 -26.37
C ASN A 195 6.19 -9.28 -27.15
N LYS A 196 4.88 -9.34 -26.87
CA LYS A 196 3.93 -10.19 -27.61
C LYS A 196 3.76 -9.75 -29.07
N SER A 197 3.77 -8.45 -29.36
CA SER A 197 3.78 -7.96 -30.74
C SER A 197 5.13 -8.20 -31.42
N ALA A 198 6.25 -8.04 -30.73
CA ALA A 198 7.59 -8.31 -31.26
C ALA A 198 7.83 -9.81 -31.56
N GLU A 199 7.31 -10.72 -30.75
CA GLU A 199 7.31 -12.17 -31.03
C GLU A 199 6.46 -12.52 -32.25
N SER A 200 5.35 -11.80 -32.46
CA SER A 200 4.52 -11.95 -33.66
C SER A 200 5.18 -11.39 -34.93
N ILE A 201 6.11 -10.43 -34.82
CA ILE A 201 6.81 -9.79 -35.94
C ILE A 201 8.03 -10.61 -36.43
N LYS A 202 8.47 -11.65 -35.69
CA LYS A 202 9.50 -12.58 -36.18
C LYS A 202 8.98 -13.63 -37.17
N GLY A 203 7.67 -13.65 -37.46
CA GLY A 203 7.12 -14.24 -38.67
C GLY A 203 6.98 -13.15 -39.74
N GLU A 204 7.42 -13.45 -40.95
CA GLU A 204 7.63 -12.51 -42.07
C GLU A 204 6.58 -11.40 -42.27
N SER A 205 7.07 -10.22 -42.61
CA SER A 205 6.35 -9.00 -42.96
C SER A 205 5.52 -9.12 -44.24
N ILE A 206 4.34 -8.47 -44.29
CA ILE A 206 3.83 -7.57 -45.38
C ILE A 206 2.37 -7.15 -45.02
N TYR A 207 2.16 -5.84 -44.79
CA TYR A 207 0.94 -5.01 -44.62
C TYR A 207 -0.36 -5.59 -43.99
N LYS A 208 -0.94 -4.90 -42.98
CA LYS A 208 -2.21 -4.14 -43.14
C LYS A 208 -2.68 -3.46 -41.83
N GLU A 209 -2.96 -2.17 -41.96
CA GLU A 209 -3.95 -1.45 -41.17
C GLU A 209 -5.32 -1.95 -41.65
N GLY A 210 -6.00 -2.73 -40.82
CA GLY A 210 -7.24 -3.41 -41.17
C GLY A 210 -7.65 -4.38 -40.07
N SER A 211 -8.93 -4.35 -39.73
CA SER A 211 -9.61 -5.25 -38.81
C SER A 211 -9.28 -6.72 -39.11
N ASP A 212 -8.40 -7.30 -38.30
CA ASP A 212 -8.05 -8.72 -38.39
C ASP A 212 -9.07 -9.54 -37.60
N ASP A 213 -10.23 -9.77 -38.22
CA ASP A 213 -11.15 -10.85 -37.84
C ASP A 213 -10.52 -12.18 -38.27
N PHE A 214 -9.58 -12.69 -37.47
CA PHE A 214 -9.15 -14.09 -37.56
C PHE A 214 -10.31 -15.00 -37.07
N PRO A 215 -10.89 -15.86 -37.92
CA PRO A 215 -12.00 -16.74 -37.53
C PRO A 215 -11.42 -17.93 -36.75
N GLY A 216 -11.13 -17.74 -35.47
CA GLY A 216 -10.70 -18.86 -34.61
C GLY A 216 -10.07 -18.47 -33.27
N SER A 217 -9.55 -17.25 -33.12
CA SER A 217 -8.99 -16.77 -31.85
C SER A 217 -10.09 -16.08 -31.04
N ARG A 218 -10.92 -16.86 -30.33
CA ARG A 218 -11.89 -16.28 -29.39
C ARG A 218 -11.11 -15.59 -28.26
N ARG A 219 -11.37 -14.30 -28.04
CA ARG A 219 -10.85 -13.59 -26.87
C ARG A 219 -11.24 -14.35 -25.61
N PRO A 220 -10.31 -14.58 -24.67
CA PRO A 220 -10.64 -15.21 -23.40
C PRO A 220 -11.71 -14.35 -22.70
N LYS A 221 -12.78 -15.01 -22.23
CA LYS A 221 -13.88 -14.37 -21.51
C LYS A 221 -13.67 -14.52 -20.02
N VAL A 222 -13.63 -13.41 -19.29
CA VAL A 222 -13.40 -13.40 -17.85
C VAL A 222 -14.54 -12.65 -17.15
N ALA A 223 -15.15 -13.29 -16.17
CA ALA A 223 -16.10 -12.63 -15.28
C ALA A 223 -15.37 -12.16 -14.01
N VAL A 224 -15.51 -10.88 -13.68
CA VAL A 224 -15.01 -10.29 -12.43
C VAL A 224 -16.20 -10.05 -11.52
N VAL A 225 -16.21 -10.70 -10.36
CA VAL A 225 -17.28 -10.54 -9.37
C VAL A 225 -16.86 -9.50 -8.34
N GLY A 226 -17.61 -8.40 -8.26
CA GLY A 226 -17.36 -7.26 -7.42
C GLY A 226 -16.76 -6.08 -8.19
N SER A 227 -17.39 -4.91 -8.04
CA SER A 227 -16.96 -3.60 -8.57
C SER A 227 -16.24 -2.75 -7.51
N GLY A 228 -15.65 -3.42 -6.51
CA GLY A 228 -14.72 -2.77 -5.58
C GLY A 228 -13.40 -2.37 -6.26
N PRO A 229 -12.49 -1.67 -5.55
CA PRO A 229 -11.22 -1.22 -6.13
C PRO A 229 -10.39 -2.38 -6.72
N SER A 230 -10.42 -3.55 -6.08
CA SER A 230 -9.75 -4.75 -6.57
C SER A 230 -10.34 -5.25 -7.90
N GLY A 231 -11.68 -5.34 -7.99
CA GLY A 231 -12.35 -5.85 -9.18
C GLY A 231 -12.27 -4.89 -10.36
N LEU A 232 -12.43 -3.59 -10.10
CA LEU A 232 -12.25 -2.55 -11.11
C LEU A 232 -10.82 -2.54 -11.66
N PHE A 233 -9.81 -2.62 -10.80
CA PHE A 233 -8.42 -2.68 -11.24
C PHE A 233 -8.11 -3.96 -12.02
N ALA A 234 -8.62 -5.12 -11.57
CA ALA A 234 -8.48 -6.37 -12.30
C ALA A 234 -9.11 -6.29 -13.70
N CYS A 235 -10.32 -5.71 -13.81
CA CYS A 235 -10.98 -5.52 -15.09
C CYS A 235 -10.20 -4.57 -16.00
N LEU A 236 -9.67 -3.47 -15.46
CA LEU A 236 -8.85 -2.52 -16.23
C LEU A 236 -7.64 -3.21 -16.84
N VAL A 237 -6.87 -3.94 -16.02
CA VAL A 237 -5.66 -4.65 -16.50
C VAL A 237 -6.01 -5.72 -17.53
N LEU A 238 -7.07 -6.49 -17.30
CA LEU A 238 -7.52 -7.52 -18.25
C LEU A 238 -8.00 -6.89 -19.57
N ALA A 239 -8.72 -5.77 -19.51
CA ALA A 239 -9.18 -5.04 -20.69
C ALA A 239 -7.99 -4.46 -21.49
N GLU A 240 -6.97 -3.90 -20.83
CA GLU A 240 -5.73 -3.42 -21.48
C GLU A 240 -4.96 -4.54 -22.21
N LEU A 241 -5.05 -5.77 -21.69
CA LEU A 241 -4.50 -6.98 -22.28
C LEU A 241 -5.36 -7.55 -23.43
N GLY A 242 -6.52 -6.95 -23.73
CA GLY A 242 -7.41 -7.37 -24.82
C GLY A 242 -8.33 -8.55 -24.48
N VAL A 243 -8.53 -8.83 -23.19
CA VAL A 243 -9.47 -9.84 -22.69
C VAL A 243 -10.89 -9.29 -22.73
N ASP A 244 -11.87 -10.14 -23.04
CA ASP A 244 -13.29 -9.79 -22.96
C ASP A 244 -13.76 -9.96 -21.50
N VAL A 245 -13.94 -8.85 -20.77
CA VAL A 245 -14.21 -8.88 -19.32
C VAL A 245 -15.64 -8.40 -19.04
N THR A 246 -16.34 -9.12 -18.17
CA THR A 246 -17.66 -8.73 -17.66
C THR A 246 -17.59 -8.56 -16.15
N ILE A 247 -17.93 -7.37 -15.64
CA ILE A 247 -18.01 -7.11 -14.20
C ILE A 247 -19.44 -7.39 -13.72
N ILE A 248 -19.56 -8.09 -12.60
CA ILE A 248 -20.83 -8.38 -11.93
C ILE A 248 -20.76 -7.84 -10.50
N GLU A 249 -21.60 -6.87 -10.17
CA GLU A 249 -21.76 -6.34 -8.82
C GLU A 249 -23.16 -6.69 -8.30
N ARG A 250 -23.24 -7.06 -7.01
CA ARG A 250 -24.53 -7.37 -6.39
C ARG A 250 -25.30 -6.13 -5.96
N GLY A 251 -24.59 -5.08 -5.54
CA GLY A 251 -25.21 -3.86 -5.07
C GLY A 251 -25.52 -2.85 -6.17
N GLN A 252 -26.02 -1.70 -5.73
CA GLN A 252 -26.51 -0.65 -6.64
C GLN A 252 -25.40 0.29 -7.11
N ALA A 253 -25.70 1.04 -8.18
CA ALA A 253 -24.84 2.10 -8.70
C ALA A 253 -24.57 3.20 -7.65
N VAL A 254 -23.44 3.91 -7.77
CA VAL A 254 -22.94 4.88 -6.75
C VAL A 254 -24.02 5.88 -6.31
N GLU A 255 -24.77 6.45 -7.26
CA GLU A 255 -25.81 7.44 -6.98
C GLU A 255 -26.98 6.88 -6.16
N GLN A 256 -27.41 5.65 -6.47
CA GLN A 256 -28.49 4.97 -5.75
C GLN A 256 -28.01 4.52 -4.36
N ARG A 257 -26.81 3.95 -4.30
CA ARG A 257 -26.15 3.53 -3.07
C ARG A 257 -25.96 4.69 -2.09
N GLY A 258 -25.61 5.88 -2.58
CA GLY A 258 -25.51 7.08 -1.76
C GLY A 258 -26.82 7.42 -1.04
N ARG A 259 -27.97 7.24 -1.73
CA ARG A 259 -29.30 7.44 -1.13
C ARG A 259 -29.63 6.37 -0.09
N ASP A 260 -29.33 5.12 -0.37
CA ASP A 260 -29.56 4.01 0.56
C ASP A 260 -28.71 4.15 1.84
N ILE A 261 -27.45 4.55 1.69
CA ILE A 261 -26.56 4.87 2.82
C ILE A 261 -27.11 6.08 3.60
N GLY A 262 -27.61 7.12 2.92
CA GLY A 262 -28.26 8.25 3.57
C GLY A 262 -29.50 7.84 4.38
N ALA A 263 -30.34 6.97 3.82
CA ALA A 263 -31.51 6.41 4.51
C ALA A 263 -31.11 5.56 5.72
N LEU A 264 -30.03 4.78 5.62
CA LEU A 264 -29.47 4.04 6.74
C LEU A 264 -28.95 4.96 7.85
N MET A 265 -28.26 6.05 7.51
CA MET A 265 -27.72 7.00 8.49
C MET A 265 -28.82 7.76 9.22
N VAL A 266 -29.80 8.31 8.49
CA VAL A 266 -30.82 9.20 9.02
C VAL A 266 -32.01 8.43 9.59
N ARG A 267 -32.51 7.43 8.84
CA ARG A 267 -33.75 6.72 9.15
C ARG A 267 -33.53 5.33 9.74
N ARG A 268 -32.26 4.89 9.87
CA ARG A 268 -31.89 3.54 10.35
C ARG A 268 -32.48 2.41 9.51
N ILE A 269 -32.79 2.68 8.25
CA ILE A 269 -33.32 1.69 7.30
C ILE A 269 -32.13 1.07 6.56
N LEU A 270 -31.89 -0.22 6.79
CA LEU A 270 -30.82 -0.96 6.13
C LEU A 270 -31.34 -1.66 4.87
N GLN A 271 -30.72 -1.35 3.73
CA GLN A 271 -30.86 -2.15 2.53
C GLN A 271 -29.75 -3.22 2.47
N LEU A 272 -30.14 -4.49 2.40
CA LEU A 272 -29.19 -5.62 2.51
C LEU A 272 -28.24 -5.72 1.31
N GLU A 273 -28.72 -5.36 0.12
CA GLU A 273 -27.95 -5.38 -1.13
C GLU A 273 -27.23 -4.05 -1.43
N SER A 274 -27.50 -2.97 -0.68
CA SER A 274 -26.97 -1.63 -0.98
C SER A 274 -26.60 -0.92 0.32
N ASN A 275 -25.34 -1.03 0.72
CA ASN A 275 -24.85 -0.53 2.01
C ASN A 275 -23.34 -0.21 1.96
N PHE A 276 -22.69 -0.05 3.11
CA PHE A 276 -21.26 0.25 3.17
C PHE A 276 -20.38 -0.86 2.57
N CYS A 277 -20.82 -2.11 2.61
CA CYS A 277 -20.08 -3.26 2.10
C CYS A 277 -20.40 -3.59 0.65
N PHE A 278 -21.63 -3.30 0.19
CA PHE A 278 -22.12 -3.71 -1.14
C PHE A 278 -22.54 -2.54 -2.01
N GLY A 279 -22.25 -2.64 -3.31
CA GLY A 279 -22.53 -1.64 -4.33
C GLY A 279 -21.27 -1.04 -4.94
N GLU A 280 -21.50 -0.27 -6.00
CA GLU A 280 -20.44 0.31 -6.81
C GLU A 280 -19.58 1.28 -6.00
N VAL A 281 -18.28 1.31 -6.31
CA VAL A 281 -17.33 2.27 -5.75
C VAL A 281 -17.22 3.47 -6.67
N ARG A 282 -17.28 4.66 -6.08
CA ARG A 282 -16.99 5.89 -6.80
C ARG A 282 -15.52 5.88 -7.22
N CYS A 283 -15.31 5.80 -8.53
CA CYS A 283 -14.01 5.96 -9.16
C CYS A 283 -13.62 7.44 -9.20
#